data_AF-A0A9E2BIG8-F1
#
_entry.id   AF-A0A9E2BIG8-F1
#
_cell.length_a   1.000
_cell.length_b   1.000
_cell.length_c   1.000
_cell.angle_alpha   90.00
_cell.angle_beta   90.00
_cell.angle_gamma   90.00
#
_symmetry.space_group_name_H-M   'P 1'
#
loop_
_entity.id
_entity.type
_entity.pdbx_description
1 polymer ?
#
loop_
_entity_poly.entity_id
_entity_poly.type
_entity_poly.pdbx_seq_one_letter_code
_entity_poly.pdbx_strand_id
1 'polypeptide(L)'
;MSVLNTARTFEDLGVAAYSGAGQLLTDVNFLLTAGKIVSIEARHAAWIRYIMNPKTNSFANSEVVDNNGLEISKSPSQVLSAAGGFVRNRIIFSGLPTS
;
A
#
# COMPACT_ATOMS: atom_id res chain seq x y z
N MET A 1 12.60 -6.71 14.44
CA MET A 1 12.12 -5.84 13.35
C MET A 1 12.84 -4.51 13.46
N SER A 2 13.41 -4.00 12.37
CA SER A 2 13.95 -2.64 12.32
C SER A 2 12.82 -1.66 11.99
N VAL A 3 12.92 -0.42 12.47
CA VAL A 3 11.97 0.67 12.14
C VAL A 3 11.79 0.81 10.63
N LEU A 4 12.88 0.70 9.85
CA LEU A 4 12.83 0.78 8.39
C LEU A 4 12.06 -0.39 7.75
N ASN A 5 12.16 -1.60 8.31
CA ASN A 5 11.40 -2.74 7.80
C ASN A 5 9.90 -2.52 8.00
N THR A 6 9.51 -2.06 9.20
CA THR A 6 8.12 -1.75 9.50
C THR A 6 7.60 -0.61 8.65
N ALA A 7 8.37 0.48 8.51
CA ALA A 7 8.01 1.61 7.65
C ALA A 7 7.78 1.16 6.20
N ARG A 8 8.72 0.40 5.61
CA ARG A 8 8.54 -0.17 4.25
C ARG A 8 7.24 -0.97 4.13
N THR A 9 6.96 -1.84 5.11
CA THR A 9 5.74 -2.65 5.11
C THR A 9 4.48 -1.80 5.11
N PHE A 10 4.45 -0.71 5.89
CA PHE A 10 3.28 0.17 5.94
C PHE A 10 3.11 1.01 4.68
N GLU A 11 4.18 1.61 4.16
CA GLU A 11 4.09 2.43 2.94
C GLU A 11 3.73 1.57 1.72
N ASP A 12 4.34 0.38 1.57
CA ASP A 12 3.98 -0.56 0.49
C ASP A 12 2.50 -1.01 0.62
N LEU A 13 2.03 -1.25 1.85
CA LEU A 13 0.64 -1.62 2.12
C LEU A 13 -0.32 -0.46 1.83
N GLY A 14 0.07 0.78 2.16
CA GLY A 14 -0.69 2.00 1.88
C GLY A 14 -0.87 2.21 0.38
N VAL A 15 0.19 2.04 -0.40
CA VAL A 15 0.14 2.09 -1.87
C VAL A 15 -0.90 1.09 -2.40
N ALA A 16 -0.75 -0.18 -2.05
CA ALA A 16 -1.63 -1.23 -2.53
C ALA A 16 -3.08 -1.06 -2.09
N ALA A 17 -3.29 -0.52 -0.89
CA ALA A 17 -4.61 -0.26 -0.34
C ALA A 17 -5.34 0.87 -1.08
N TYR A 18 -4.70 2.01 -1.30
CA TYR A 18 -5.33 3.15 -1.98
C TYR A 18 -5.57 2.87 -3.46
N SER A 19 -4.62 2.22 -4.15
CA SER A 19 -4.84 1.79 -5.54
C SER A 19 -6.01 0.80 -5.65
N GLY A 20 -6.05 -0.21 -4.78
CA GLY A 20 -7.09 -1.24 -4.81
C GLY A 20 -8.48 -0.75 -4.40
N ALA A 21 -8.54 0.21 -3.46
CA ALA A 21 -9.77 0.86 -3.03
C ALA A 21 -10.26 1.94 -4.01
N GLY A 22 -9.42 2.43 -4.93
CA GLY A 22 -9.77 3.51 -5.85
C GLY A 22 -11.02 3.22 -6.67
N GLN A 23 -11.22 1.96 -7.09
CA GLN A 23 -12.42 1.52 -7.82
C GLN A 23 -13.71 1.59 -6.99
N LEU A 24 -13.61 1.62 -5.65
CA LEU A 24 -14.74 1.67 -4.71
C LEU A 24 -15.16 3.12 -4.40
N LEU A 25 -14.38 4.11 -4.86
CA LEU A 25 -14.64 5.53 -4.62
C LEU A 25 -15.39 6.14 -5.81
N THR A 26 -16.63 6.54 -5.57
CA THR A 26 -17.49 7.17 -6.59
C THR A 26 -17.42 8.70 -6.58
N ASP A 27 -17.14 9.30 -5.43
CA ASP A 27 -16.93 10.76 -5.33
C ASP A 27 -15.54 11.13 -5.85
N VAL A 28 -15.50 11.97 -6.89
CA VAL A 28 -14.28 12.44 -7.53
C VAL A 28 -13.34 13.16 -6.56
N ASN A 29 -13.85 13.83 -5.52
CA ASN A 29 -13.03 14.51 -4.54
C ASN A 29 -12.31 13.51 -3.62
N PHE A 30 -12.96 12.39 -3.29
CA PHE A 30 -12.32 11.31 -2.54
C PHE A 30 -11.33 10.55 -3.40
N LEU A 31 -11.64 10.28 -4.67
CA LEU A 31 -10.69 9.69 -5.60
C LEU A 31 -9.44 10.57 -5.78
N LEU A 32 -9.62 11.89 -5.94
CA LEU A 32 -8.52 12.85 -6.01
C LEU A 32 -7.68 12.83 -4.74
N THR A 33 -8.32 12.78 -3.58
CA THR A 33 -7.62 12.74 -2.28
C THR A 33 -6.84 11.43 -2.12
N ALA A 34 -7.45 10.28 -2.43
CA ALA A 34 -6.79 8.98 -2.44
C ALA A 34 -5.59 8.96 -3.40
N GLY A 35 -5.74 9.53 -4.59
CA GLY A 35 -4.67 9.69 -5.58
C GLY A 35 -3.49 10.54 -5.07
N LYS A 36 -3.76 11.56 -4.24
CA LYS A 36 -2.69 12.33 -3.58
C LYS A 36 -1.97 11.51 -2.52
N ILE A 37 -2.71 10.72 -1.74
CA ILE A 37 -2.12 9.90 -0.67
C ILE A 37 -1.23 8.81 -1.27
N VAL A 38 -1.75 8.02 -2.23
CA VAL A 38 -0.99 6.93 -2.87
C VAL A 38 0.31 7.43 -3.51
N SER A 39 0.32 8.66 -4.06
CA SER A 39 1.53 9.28 -4.62
C SER A 39 2.62 9.53 -3.57
N ILE A 40 2.24 9.90 -2.35
CA ILE A 40 3.17 10.14 -1.25
C ILE A 40 3.66 8.81 -0.66
N GLU A 41 2.75 7.87 -0.39
CA GLU A 41 3.08 6.52 0.09
C GLU A 41 4.11 5.86 -0.85
N ALA A 42 3.90 5.94 -2.17
CA ALA A 42 4.82 5.38 -3.17
C ALA A 42 6.21 6.03 -3.12
N ARG A 43 6.27 7.35 -2.90
CA ARG A 43 7.55 8.07 -2.75
C ARG A 43 8.29 7.63 -1.49
N HIS A 44 7.58 7.49 -0.37
CA HIS A 44 8.16 7.03 0.87
C HIS A 44 8.66 5.58 0.76
N ALA A 45 7.85 4.68 0.20
CA ALA A 45 8.23 3.30 -0.06
C ALA A 45 9.53 3.22 -0.89
N ALA A 46 9.60 3.96 -2.00
CA ALA A 46 10.78 4.02 -2.85
C ALA A 46 12.02 4.55 -2.11
N TRP A 47 11.86 5.60 -1.30
CA TRP A 47 12.94 6.20 -0.52
C TRP A 47 13.45 5.26 0.57
N ILE A 48 12.56 4.59 1.30
CA ILE A 48 12.94 3.61 2.33
C ILE A 48 13.71 2.45 1.69
N ARG A 49 13.22 1.94 0.55
CA ARG A 49 13.90 0.88 -0.22
C ARG A 49 15.30 1.30 -0.66
N TYR A 50 15.46 2.56 -1.08
CA TYR A 50 16.76 3.13 -1.42
C TYR A 50 17.70 3.23 -0.21
N ILE A 51 17.22 3.71 0.95
CA ILE A 51 18.03 3.77 2.18
C ILE A 51 18.47 2.37 2.60
N MET A 52 17.56 1.40 2.52
CA MET A 52 17.83 0.02 2.91
C MET A 52 18.81 -0.69 1.97
N ASN A 53 18.76 -0.40 0.66
CA ASN A 53 19.61 -1.02 -0.35
C ASN A 53 20.15 0.03 -1.36
N PRO A 54 21.12 0.87 -0.94
CA PRO A 54 21.63 1.94 -1.77
C PRO A 54 22.26 1.42 -3.07
N LYS A 55 22.12 2.20 -4.15
CA LYS A 55 22.69 1.89 -5.48
C LYS A 55 22.18 0.59 -6.12
N THR A 56 21.01 0.12 -5.70
CA THR A 56 20.31 -0.99 -6.35
C THR A 56 19.07 -0.49 -7.09
N ASN A 57 18.43 -1.38 -7.85
CA ASN A 57 17.14 -1.14 -8.50
C ASN A 57 15.95 -1.46 -7.58
N SER A 58 16.15 -1.53 -6.25
CA SER A 58 15.11 -1.92 -5.30
C SER A 58 14.00 -0.88 -5.09
N PHE A 59 14.08 0.29 -5.73
CA PHE A 59 13.14 1.39 -5.55
C PHE A 59 11.68 1.00 -5.89
N ALA A 60 11.51 0.13 -6.90
CA ALA A 60 10.24 -0.47 -7.29
C ALA A 60 10.55 -1.83 -7.94
N ASN A 61 10.66 -2.87 -7.12
CA ASN A 61 10.96 -4.23 -7.58
C ASN A 61 9.68 -5.08 -7.69
N SER A 62 9.85 -6.36 -8.01
CA SER A 62 8.74 -7.31 -8.20
C SER A 62 7.92 -7.61 -6.94
N GLU A 63 8.30 -7.09 -5.77
CA GLU A 63 7.46 -7.19 -4.57
C GLU A 63 6.24 -6.26 -4.64
N VAL A 64 6.33 -5.18 -5.42
CA VAL A 64 5.33 -4.09 -5.48
C VAL A 64 4.87 -3.76 -6.90
N VAL A 65 5.57 -4.26 -7.92
CA VAL A 65 5.25 -4.03 -9.33
C VAL A 65 5.14 -5.36 -10.08
N ASP A 66 4.11 -5.51 -10.91
CA ASP A 66 3.84 -6.70 -11.72
C ASP A 66 4.70 -6.74 -13.01
N ASN A 67 4.53 -7.79 -13.80
CA ASN A 67 5.28 -7.96 -15.06
C ASN A 67 4.92 -6.93 -16.14
N ASN A 68 3.83 -6.17 -15.97
CA ASN A 68 3.42 -5.10 -16.88
C ASN A 68 3.94 -3.73 -16.43
N GLY A 69 4.68 -3.65 -15.32
CA GLY A 69 5.11 -2.39 -14.74
C GLY A 69 4.02 -1.67 -13.95
N LEU A 70 2.92 -2.35 -13.62
CA LEU A 70 1.84 -1.81 -12.81
C LEU A 70 2.04 -2.15 -11.33
N GLU A 71 1.56 -1.27 -10.47
CA GLU A 71 1.53 -1.50 -9.04
C GLU A 71 0.61 -2.69 -8.67
N ILE A 72 1.00 -3.49 -7.68
CA ILE A 72 0.25 -4.66 -7.22
C ILE A 72 -0.78 -4.28 -6.15
N SER A 73 -1.96 -3.85 -6.59
CA SER A 73 -3.04 -3.42 -5.72
C SER A 73 -3.64 -4.56 -4.88
N LYS A 74 -4.24 -4.22 -3.72
CA LYS A 74 -4.88 -5.18 -2.81
C LYS A 74 -6.33 -4.82 -2.53
N SER A 75 -7.20 -5.82 -2.44
CA SER A 75 -8.58 -5.64 -1.98
C SER A 75 -8.63 -5.28 -0.48
N PRO A 76 -9.72 -4.68 0.02
CA PRO A 76 -9.86 -4.35 1.45
C PRO A 76 -9.63 -5.56 2.39
N SER A 77 -10.06 -6.76 2.00
CA SER A 77 -9.83 -7.98 2.78
C SER A 77 -8.36 -8.40 2.82
N GLN A 78 -7.65 -8.26 1.69
CA GLN A 78 -6.20 -8.52 1.60
C GLN A 78 -5.40 -7.50 2.42
N VAL A 79 -5.80 -6.22 2.38
CA VAL A 79 -5.17 -5.15 3.17
C VAL A 79 -5.31 -5.45 4.67
N LEU A 80 -6.52 -5.78 5.11
CA LEU A 80 -6.78 -6.04 6.52
C LEU A 80 -6.06 -7.31 7.02
N SER A 81 -5.96 -8.35 6.18
CA SER A 81 -5.16 -9.54 6.47
C SER A 81 -3.67 -9.20 6.64
N ALA A 82 -3.11 -8.38 5.75
CA ALA A 82 -1.72 -7.93 5.83
C ALA A 82 -1.45 -7.01 7.04
N ALA A 83 -2.41 -6.15 7.41
CA ALA A 83 -2.31 -5.25 8.56
C ALA A 83 -2.52 -5.96 9.90
N GLY A 84 -3.15 -7.15 9.92
CA GLY A 84 -3.64 -7.81 11.14
C GLY A 84 -2.58 -8.00 12.23
N GLY A 85 -1.32 -8.22 11.87
CA GLY A 85 -0.21 -8.35 12.82
C GLY A 85 0.11 -7.06 13.62
N PHE A 86 -0.37 -5.91 13.15
CA PHE A 86 -0.13 -4.60 13.76
C PHE A 86 -1.36 -4.06 14.51
N VAL A 87 -2.54 -4.64 14.29
CA VAL A 87 -3.77 -4.18 14.93
C VAL A 87 -3.95 -4.91 16.26
N ARG A 88 -4.04 -4.15 17.36
CA ARG A 88 -4.36 -4.70 18.69
C ARG A 88 -5.86 -4.85 18.94
N ASN A 89 -6.66 -3.97 18.33
CA ASN A 89 -8.10 -3.97 18.51
C ASN A 89 -8.74 -5.02 17.60
N ARG A 90 -9.82 -5.64 18.07
CA ARG A 90 -10.61 -6.53 17.21
C ARG A 90 -11.29 -5.70 16.12
N ILE A 91 -10.96 -6.00 14.86
CA ILE A 91 -11.69 -5.50 13.69
C ILE A 91 -12.66 -6.59 13.23
N ILE A 92 -13.88 -6.19 12.88
CA ILE A 92 -14.89 -7.10 12.33
C ILE A 92 -14.76 -7.09 10.80
N PHE A 93 -14.58 -8.26 10.20
CA PHE A 93 -14.29 -8.43 8.76
C PHE A 93 -15.57 -8.54 7.91
N SER A 94 -16.74 -8.54 8.54
CA SER A 94 -18.04 -8.60 7.85
C SER A 94 -18.41 -7.23 7.27
N GLY A 95 -18.80 -7.20 6.00
CA GLY A 95 -19.29 -5.97 5.34
C GLY A 95 -18.22 -5.07 4.73
N LEU A 96 -17.04 -5.63 4.40
CA LEU A 96 -16.05 -4.89 3.62
C LEU A 96 -16.59 -4.59 2.20
N PRO A 97 -16.34 -3.39 1.66
CA PRO A 97 -16.80 -3.01 0.32
C PRO A 97 -16.11 -3.85 -0.76
N THR A 98 -16.88 -4.24 -1.77
CA THR A 98 -16.43 -5.08 -2.90
C THR A 98 -16.70 -4.47 -4.27
N SER A 99 -17.52 -3.43 -4.32
CA SER A 99 -17.95 -2.69 -5.52
C SER A 99 -18.43 -1.32 -5.12
#